data_AF-A0A522UDW7-F1
#
_entry.id   AF-A0A522UDW7-F1
#
_cell.length_a   1.000
_cell.length_b   1.000
_cell.length_c   1.000
_cell.angle_alpha   90.00
_cell.angle_beta   90.00
_cell.angle_gamma   90.00
#
_symmetry.space_group_name_H-M   'P 1'
#
loop_
_entity.id
_entity.type
_entity.pdbx_description
1 polymer ?
#
loop_
_entity_poly.entity_id
_entity_poly.type
_entity_poly.pdbx_seq_one_letter_code
_entity_poly.pdbx_strand_id
1 'polypeptide(L)'
;MKKDNQSNKLTYIPLDDYQNYYYSNDIDVASTLVCKGYTLVDIVPISHTKATFVFKNHPAITDAVDGFWSSRIEVRPLEFANTRKNLKSRIYAMQKNH
;
A
#
# COMPACT_ATOMS: atom_id res chain seq x y z
N MET A 1 -31.06 15.12 -19.77
CA MET A 1 -29.73 14.59 -20.15
C MET A 1 -28.66 15.64 -19.89
N LYS A 2 -27.81 15.46 -18.87
CA LYS A 2 -26.35 15.66 -18.91
C LYS A 2 -25.77 14.78 -17.79
N LYS A 3 -25.02 13.74 -18.17
CA LYS A 3 -24.31 12.86 -17.24
C LYS A 3 -23.07 13.63 -16.79
N ASP A 4 -22.95 13.91 -15.50
CA ASP A 4 -21.73 14.47 -14.93
C ASP A 4 -20.64 13.40 -15.00
N ASN A 5 -19.82 13.55 -16.03
CA ASN A 5 -18.67 12.71 -16.31
C ASN A 5 -17.57 13.14 -15.32
N GLN A 6 -17.55 12.55 -14.12
CA GLN A 6 -16.41 12.70 -13.22
C GLN A 6 -15.20 12.07 -13.91
N SER A 7 -14.40 12.92 -14.54
CA SER A 7 -13.12 12.54 -15.11
C SER A 7 -12.27 11.99 -13.98
N ASN A 8 -12.07 10.66 -13.99
CA ASN A 8 -11.12 9.97 -13.16
C ASN A 8 -9.73 10.50 -13.53
N LYS A 9 -9.28 11.58 -12.87
CA LYS A 9 -7.92 12.10 -13.01
C LYS A 9 -7.01 11.02 -12.46
N LEU A 10 -6.35 10.31 -13.37
CA LEU A 10 -5.22 9.45 -13.05
C LEU A 10 -4.13 10.36 -12.45
N THR A 11 -4.05 10.41 -11.12
CA THR A 11 -2.97 11.11 -10.45
C THR A 11 -1.71 10.27 -10.63
N TYR A 12 -0.79 10.75 -11.46
CA TYR A 12 0.53 10.14 -11.58
C TYR A 12 1.26 10.31 -10.24
N ILE A 13 1.68 9.21 -9.63
CA ILE A 13 2.51 9.22 -8.43
C ILE A 13 3.93 8.86 -8.88
N PRO A 14 4.88 9.81 -8.85
CA PRO A 14 6.28 9.52 -9.08
C PRO A 14 6.76 8.49 -8.04
N LEU A 15 7.59 7.52 -8.40
CA LEU A 15 8.15 6.52 -7.46
C LEU A 15 9.38 7.04 -6.69
N ASP A 16 9.65 8.33 -6.75
CA ASP A 16 10.79 9.05 -6.17
C ASP A 16 10.39 10.25 -5.31
N ASP A 17 9.08 10.45 -5.07
CA ASP A 17 8.56 11.49 -4.17
C ASP A 17 8.54 11.01 -2.71
N TYR A 18 9.74 10.92 -2.13
CA TYR A 18 9.93 10.55 -0.72
C TYR A 18 9.50 11.63 0.28
N GLN A 19 9.10 12.82 -0.19
CA GLN A 19 8.56 13.86 0.69
C GLN A 19 7.08 13.60 0.98
N ASN A 20 6.30 13.23 -0.05
CA ASN A 20 4.86 13.03 0.09
C ASN A 20 4.44 11.57 0.26
N TYR A 21 5.32 10.63 -0.08
CA TYR A 21 5.01 9.20 -0.04
C TYR A 21 6.09 8.35 0.63
N TYR A 22 5.65 7.21 1.14
CA TYR A 22 6.50 6.11 1.57
C TYR A 22 6.25 4.90 0.68
N TYR A 23 7.31 4.18 0.34
CA TYR A 23 7.26 3.05 -0.59
C TYR A 23 7.77 1.79 0.11
N SER A 24 7.04 0.68 -0.03
CA SER A 24 7.48 -0.64 0.42
C SER A 24 7.26 -1.67 -0.65
N ASN A 25 8.20 -2.60 -0.83
CA ASN A 25 8.01 -3.79 -1.66
C ASN A 25 7.68 -5.03 -0.81
N ASP A 26 7.66 -4.89 0.51
CA ASP A 26 7.38 -5.96 1.45
C ASP A 26 5.89 -5.96 1.84
N ILE A 27 5.22 -7.08 1.56
CA ILE A 27 3.78 -7.22 1.78
C ILE A 27 3.41 -7.33 3.26
N ASP A 28 4.31 -7.84 4.10
CA ASP A 28 4.05 -8.00 5.52
C ASP A 28 4.26 -6.65 6.24
N VAL A 29 5.23 -5.84 5.81
CA VAL A 29 5.34 -4.41 6.19
C VAL A 29 4.11 -3.65 5.71
N ALA A 30 3.71 -3.78 4.45
CA ALA A 30 2.54 -3.08 3.92
C ALA A 30 1.25 -3.46 4.67
N SER A 31 1.08 -4.74 4.99
CA SER A 31 -0.06 -5.23 5.77
C SER A 31 -0.06 -4.65 7.19
N THR A 32 1.12 -4.58 7.82
CA THR A 32 1.29 -3.96 9.14
C THR A 32 0.90 -2.49 9.11
N LEU A 33 1.36 -1.74 8.10
CA LEU A 33 1.06 -0.32 7.95
C LEU A 33 -0.44 -0.08 7.75
N VAL A 34 -1.11 -0.87 6.91
CA VAL A 34 -2.57 -0.76 6.74
C VAL A 34 -3.30 -1.05 8.06
N CYS A 35 -2.92 -2.10 8.81
CA CYS A 35 -3.50 -2.40 10.13
C CYS A 35 -3.23 -1.30 11.17
N LYS A 36 -2.17 -0.51 10.99
CA LYS A 36 -1.84 0.64 11.84
C LYS A 36 -2.53 1.94 11.40
N GLY A 37 -3.36 1.88 10.37
CA GLY A 37 -4.14 3.03 9.88
C GLY A 37 -3.40 3.91 8.89
N TYR A 38 -2.20 3.52 8.43
CA TYR A 38 -1.52 4.25 7.37
C TYR A 38 -2.28 4.10 6.04
N THR A 39 -2.41 5.21 5.32
CA THR A 39 -3.20 5.25 4.08
C THR A 39 -2.40 4.68 2.92
N LEU A 40 -2.78 3.50 2.43
CA LEU A 40 -2.31 2.95 1.18
C LEU A 40 -2.96 3.70 0.01
N VAL A 41 -2.16 4.46 -0.72
CA VAL A 41 -2.59 5.31 -1.85
C VAL A 41 -2.67 4.49 -3.12
N ASP A 42 -1.64 3.67 -3.40
CA ASP A 42 -1.58 2.89 -4.63
C ASP A 42 -0.78 1.59 -4.48
N ILE A 43 -0.93 0.68 -5.43
CA ILE A 43 -0.11 -0.52 -5.60
C ILE A 43 0.40 -0.52 -7.03
N VAL A 44 1.70 -0.27 -7.20
CA VAL A 44 2.35 -0.21 -8.51
C VAL A 44 2.98 -1.58 -8.82
N PRO A 45 2.48 -2.33 -9.81
CA PRO A 45 3.07 -3.61 -10.18
C PRO A 45 4.48 -3.41 -10.76
N ILE A 46 5.45 -4.18 -10.26
CA ILE A 46 6.82 -4.25 -10.81
C ILE A 46 6.95 -5.46 -11.73
N SER A 47 6.33 -6.58 -11.37
CA SER A 47 6.34 -7.83 -12.15
C SER A 47 5.11 -8.69 -11.82
N HIS A 48 5.02 -9.87 -12.42
CA HIS A 48 3.97 -10.86 -12.12
C HIS A 48 3.95 -11.36 -10.66
N THR A 49 4.95 -11.04 -9.84
CA THR A 49 5.00 -11.47 -8.44
C THR A 49 5.36 -10.35 -7.47
N LYS A 50 5.72 -9.17 -7.97
CA LYS A 50 6.22 -8.06 -7.18
C LYS A 50 5.43 -6.78 -7.46
N ALA A 51 5.19 -6.02 -6.40
CA ALA A 51 4.57 -4.72 -6.47
C ALA A 51 5.16 -3.79 -5.40
N THR A 52 5.11 -2.49 -5.68
CA THR A 52 5.42 -1.43 -4.72
C THR A 52 4.12 -0.91 -4.12
N PHE A 53 4.01 -0.99 -2.80
CA PHE A 53 2.94 -0.40 -2.01
C PHE A 53 3.29 1.06 -1.71
N VAL A 54 2.44 1.98 -2.15
CA VAL A 54 2.65 3.42 -2.00
C VAL A 54 1.73 3.92 -0.89
N PHE A 55 2.31 4.43 0.19
CA PHE A 55 1.60 5.00 1.31
C PHE A 55 1.73 6.51 1.32
N LYS A 56 0.69 7.21 1.78
CA LYS A 56 0.81 8.64 2.09
C LYS A 56 1.85 8.79 3.20
N ASN A 57 2.82 9.68 3.01
CA ASN A 57 3.86 9.91 4.01
C ASN A 57 3.23 10.41 5.31
N HIS A 58 3.80 9.97 6.43
CA HIS A 58 3.39 10.33 7.76
C HIS A 58 4.62 10.35 8.67
N PRO A 59 4.78 11.33 9.58
CA PRO A 59 6.00 11.45 10.39
C PRO A 59 6.37 10.17 11.16
N ALA A 60 5.38 9.42 11.63
CA ALA A 60 5.57 8.17 12.37
C ALA A 60 5.73 6.90 11.49
N ILE A 61 5.67 7.01 10.16
CA ILE A 61 5.69 5.82 9.29
C ILE A 61 7.02 5.07 9.38
N THR A 62 8.13 5.80 9.45
CA THR A 62 9.47 5.22 9.62
C THR A 62 9.58 4.48 10.95
N ASP A 63 9.11 5.09 12.05
CA ASP A 63 9.11 4.45 13.36
C ASP A 63 8.27 3.16 13.38
N ALA A 64 7.16 3.13 12.65
CA ALA A 64 6.33 1.92 12.53
C ALA A 64 7.03 0.81 11.73
N VAL A 65 7.75 1.17 10.66
CA VAL A 65 8.54 0.24 9.86
C VAL A 65 9.72 -0.30 10.68
N ASP A 66 10.43 0.57 11.38
CA ASP A 66 11.51 0.15 12.29
C ASP A 66 10.97 -0.75 13.39
N GLY A 67 9.79 -0.42 13.95
CA GLY A 67 9.09 -1.25 14.91
C GLY A 67 8.75 -2.64 14.38
N PHE A 68 8.43 -2.79 13.09
CA PHE A 68 8.25 -4.09 12.45
C PHE A 68 9.54 -4.92 12.47
N TRP A 69 10.63 -4.35 11.97
CA TRP A 69 11.92 -5.06 11.89
C TRP A 69 12.56 -5.33 13.24
N SER A 70 12.23 -4.54 14.26
CA SER A 70 12.74 -4.69 15.62
C SER A 70 11.78 -5.43 16.57
N SER A 71 10.69 -6.02 16.07
CA SER A 71 9.67 -6.70 16.89
C SER A 71 9.05 -5.82 18.00
N ARG A 72 8.93 -4.52 17.77
CA ARG A 72 8.30 -3.53 18.68
C ARG A 72 6.90 -3.09 18.23
N ILE A 73 6.36 -3.73 17.19
CA ILE A 73 5.04 -3.42 16.65
C ILE A 73 4.14 -4.64 16.75
N GLU A 74 2.90 -4.40 17.16
CA GLU A 74 1.89 -5.46 17.29
C GLU A 74 0.67 -5.14 16.45
N VAL A 75 0.11 -6.16 15.81
CA VAL A 75 -1.13 -6.07 15.03
C VAL A 75 -2.05 -7.22 15.43
N ARG A 76 -3.36 -7.02 15.27
CA ARG A 76 -4.33 -8.09 15.52
C ARG A 76 -4.13 -9.20 14.47
N PRO A 77 -3.90 -10.47 14.86
CA PRO A 77 -3.53 -11.51 13.90
C PRO A 77 -4.54 -11.73 12.77
N LEU A 78 -5.84 -11.75 13.11
CA LEU A 78 -6.90 -11.94 12.11
C LEU A 78 -7.00 -10.75 11.15
N GLU A 79 -6.86 -9.54 11.67
CA GLU A 79 -6.86 -8.32 10.86
C GLU A 79 -5.68 -8.32 9.89
N PHE A 80 -4.48 -8.64 10.38
CA PHE A 80 -3.27 -8.76 9.58
C PHE A 80 -3.42 -9.80 8.46
N ALA A 81 -3.91 -11.00 8.79
CA ALA A 81 -4.11 -12.06 7.81
C ALA A 81 -5.11 -11.66 6.71
N ASN A 82 -6.20 -10.99 7.09
CA ASN A 82 -7.21 -10.49 6.15
C ASN A 82 -6.64 -9.37 5.26
N THR A 83 -5.95 -8.40 5.85
CA THR A 83 -5.28 -7.31 5.13
C THR A 83 -4.29 -7.87 4.11
N ARG A 84 -3.41 -8.78 4.54
CA ARG A 84 -2.43 -9.44 3.67
C ARG A 84 -3.08 -10.18 2.52
N LYS A 85 -4.17 -10.92 2.78
CA LYS A 85 -4.95 -11.60 1.73
C LYS A 85 -5.55 -10.60 0.74
N ASN A 86 -6.11 -9.49 1.22
CA ASN A 86 -6.68 -8.44 0.39
C ASN A 86 -5.63 -7.78 -0.52
N LEU A 87 -4.44 -7.50 0.01
CA LEU A 87 -3.32 -6.96 -0.78
C LEU A 87 -2.90 -7.93 -1.89
N LYS A 88 -2.77 -9.22 -1.59
CA LYS A 88 -2.49 -10.25 -2.62
C LYS A 88 -3.57 -10.28 -3.69
N SER A 89 -4.85 -10.30 -3.30
CA SER A 89 -5.97 -10.31 -4.25
C SER A 89 -5.93 -9.10 -5.19
N ARG A 90 -5.56 -7.91 -4.70
CA ARG A 90 -5.40 -6.72 -5.55
C ARG A 90 -4.27 -6.88 -6.56
N ILE A 91 -3.11 -7.40 -6.14
CA ILE A 91 -1.98 -7.66 -7.03
C ILE A 91 -2.37 -8.67 -8.13
N TYR A 92 -3.03 -9.78 -7.76
CA TYR A 92 -3.50 -10.77 -8.73
C TYR A 92 -4.58 -10.22 -9.69
N ALA A 93 -5.47 -9.35 -9.20
CA ALA A 93 -6.48 -8.73 -10.05
C ALA A 93 -5.86 -7.78 -11.09
N MET A 94 -4.80 -7.06 -10.72
CA MET A 94 -4.04 -6.21 -11.64
C MET A 94 -3.39 -7.04 -12.77
N GLN A 95 -2.93 -8.25 -12.48
CA GLN A 95 -2.33 -9.14 -13.48
C GLN A 95 -3.32 -9.67 -14.51
N LYS A 96 -4.56 -9.95 -14.12
CA LYS A 96 -5.58 -10.51 -15.04
C LYS A 96 -6.08 -9.51 -16.08
N ASN A 97 -5.80 -8.22 -15.90
CA ASN A 97 -6.26 -7.15 -16.77
C ASN A 97 -5.19 -6.67 -17.77
N HIS A 98 -4.05 -7.38 -17.86
CA HIS A 98 -2.99 -7.20 -18.85
C HIS A 98 -2.91 -8.43 -19.76
#